data_AF-A0A8S3S200-F1
#
_entry.id   AF-A0A8S3S200-F1
#
_cell.length_a   1.000
_cell.length_b   1.000
_cell.length_c   1.000
_cell.angle_alpha   90.00
_cell.angle_beta   90.00
_cell.angle_gamma   90.00
#
_symmetry.space_group_name_H-M   'P 1'
#
loop_
_entity.id
_entity.type
_entity.pdbx_description
1 polymer ?
#
loop_
_entity_poly.entity_id
_entity_poly.type
_entity_poly.pdbx_seq_one_letter_code
_entity_poly.pdbx_strand_id
1 'polypeptide(L)'
;MFVREPFERLVSGYADKLYSPNAAYWNFIGRYIVANFRDKPSNLSLECGHDITFEEFVKYFIYSQNTNEHRDAHFVPSFEHCRPCEIEYDYIGKMETFKDDTFQIIQELNLQNVVKFTDFQNETDVDAIIDTVDYVYSMKRAIEKCMPLPMALFRSFRKLQIRGILSKNIKFPYDTSKQMEIPPLEYKRFLLKAHEKSGDAKVRKKNREEAFLEAYSKISPTLLNRLKKTLLIDTVLFGYEELPKKITDLENKTPYNENFRFFTM
;
A
#
# COMPACT_ATOMS: atom_id res chain seq x y z
N MET A 1 18.31 -9.19 -5.30
CA MET A 1 16.90 -8.76 -5.33
C MET A 1 16.34 -8.60 -3.92
N PHE A 2 15.22 -7.88 -3.76
CA PHE A 2 14.48 -7.78 -2.50
C PHE A 2 13.04 -8.24 -2.68
N VAL A 3 12.55 -9.03 -1.72
CA VAL A 3 11.16 -9.51 -1.68
C VAL A 3 10.46 -9.02 -0.43
N ARG A 4 9.13 -9.02 -0.45
CA ARG A 4 8.28 -8.65 0.68
C ARG A 4 7.32 -9.79 0.98
N GLU A 5 6.91 -9.90 2.24
CA GLU A 5 5.84 -10.80 2.65
C GLU A 5 4.63 -10.65 1.70
N PRO A 6 4.19 -11.73 1.01
CA PRO A 6 3.23 -11.62 -0.08
C PRO A 6 1.89 -10.98 0.29
N PHE A 7 1.36 -11.26 1.48
CA PHE A 7 0.09 -10.66 1.92
C PHE A 7 0.23 -9.17 2.23
N GLU A 8 1.34 -8.74 2.84
CA GLU A 8 1.67 -7.33 3.08
C GLU A 8 1.91 -6.57 1.77
N ARG A 9 2.52 -7.22 0.78
CA ARG A 9 2.73 -6.65 -0.56
C ARG A 9 1.41 -6.27 -1.20
N LEU A 10 0.36 -7.11 -1.07
CA LEU A 10 -0.97 -6.80 -1.62
C LEU A 10 -1.61 -5.59 -0.95
N VAL A 11 -1.54 -5.47 0.38
CA VAL A 11 -2.06 -4.29 1.11
C VAL A 11 -1.30 -3.03 0.69
N SER A 12 0.03 -3.12 0.58
CA SER A 12 0.88 -2.01 0.14
C SER A 12 0.55 -1.59 -1.30
N GLY A 13 0.40 -2.54 -2.22
CA GLY A 13 0.06 -2.29 -3.62
C GLY A 13 -1.32 -1.66 -3.76
N TYR A 14 -2.32 -2.20 -3.08
CA TYR A 14 -3.66 -1.62 -3.02
C TYR A 14 -3.65 -0.20 -2.46
N ALA A 15 -2.98 0.02 -1.33
CA ALA A 15 -2.87 1.33 -0.68
C ALA A 15 -2.24 2.38 -1.61
N ASP A 16 -1.19 2.00 -2.34
CA ASP A 16 -0.43 2.87 -3.23
C ASP A 16 -1.16 3.18 -4.55
N LYS A 17 -1.72 2.15 -5.19
CA LYS A 17 -2.23 2.23 -6.56
C LYS A 17 -3.73 2.48 -6.67
N LEU A 18 -4.53 1.95 -5.75
CA LEU A 18 -5.99 1.96 -5.86
C LEU A 18 -6.67 2.80 -4.77
N TYR A 19 -6.18 2.71 -3.53
CA TYR A 19 -6.72 3.51 -2.44
C TYR A 19 -6.20 4.96 -2.43
N SER A 20 -4.92 5.21 -2.68
CA SER A 20 -4.43 6.58 -2.83
C SER A 20 -4.98 7.23 -4.11
N PRO A 21 -5.12 8.57 -4.18
CA PRO A 21 -5.53 9.21 -5.42
C PRO A 21 -4.55 8.92 -6.55
N ASN A 22 -5.05 8.21 -7.55
CA ASN A 22 -4.27 7.77 -8.70
C ASN A 22 -5.21 7.59 -9.90
N ALA A 23 -5.48 8.68 -10.62
CA ALA A 23 -6.45 8.64 -11.71
C ALA A 23 -6.06 7.69 -12.84
N ALA A 24 -4.75 7.42 -13.05
CA ALA A 24 -4.30 6.46 -14.06
C ALA A 24 -4.70 5.04 -13.69
N TYR A 25 -4.43 4.62 -12.45
CA TYR A 25 -4.82 3.29 -11.98
C TYR A 25 -6.31 3.13 -11.79
N TRP A 26 -7.00 4.17 -11.34
CA TRP A 26 -8.46 4.16 -11.29
C TRP A 26 -9.05 3.93 -12.69
N ASN A 27 -8.54 4.63 -13.69
CA ASN A 27 -8.99 4.51 -15.07
C ASN A 27 -8.66 3.15 -15.71
N PHE A 28 -7.47 2.60 -15.44
CA PHE A 28 -6.98 1.36 -16.04
C PHE A 28 -7.44 0.11 -15.27
N ILE A 29 -7.11 0.01 -13.99
CA ILE A 29 -7.44 -1.14 -13.14
C ILE A 29 -8.76 -0.93 -12.42
N GLY A 30 -8.99 0.23 -11.83
CA GLY A 30 -10.16 0.49 -10.98
C GLY A 30 -11.48 0.24 -11.71
N ARG A 31 -11.68 0.85 -12.88
CA ARG A 31 -12.91 0.64 -13.67
C ARG A 31 -13.09 -0.80 -14.11
N TYR A 32 -12.00 -1.50 -14.46
CA TYR A 32 -12.05 -2.92 -14.78
C TYR A 32 -12.52 -3.72 -13.55
N ILE A 33 -12.01 -3.42 -12.37
CA ILE A 33 -12.42 -4.09 -11.13
C ILE A 33 -13.91 -3.83 -10.85
N VAL A 34 -14.37 -2.57 -10.94
CA VAL A 34 -15.78 -2.22 -10.73
C VAL A 34 -16.67 -2.99 -11.71
N ALA A 35 -16.33 -3.01 -12.99
CA ALA A 35 -17.18 -3.60 -14.02
C ALA A 35 -17.31 -5.13 -13.91
N ASN A 36 -16.31 -5.82 -13.38
CA ASN A 36 -16.24 -7.29 -13.41
C ASN A 36 -16.44 -7.97 -12.04
N PHE A 37 -16.21 -7.26 -10.94
CA PHE A 37 -16.21 -7.86 -9.60
C PHE A 37 -17.17 -7.19 -8.61
N ARG A 38 -17.79 -6.06 -8.98
CA ARG A 38 -18.79 -5.38 -8.14
C ARG A 38 -20.20 -5.74 -8.57
N ASP A 39 -21.02 -6.12 -7.61
CA ASP A 39 -22.45 -6.29 -7.83
C ASP A 39 -23.14 -4.92 -7.88
N LYS A 40 -23.88 -4.67 -8.98
CA LYS A 40 -24.71 -3.46 -9.18
C LYS A 40 -23.93 -2.14 -8.96
N PRO A 41 -22.85 -1.88 -9.72
CA PRO A 41 -22.06 -0.68 -9.56
C PRO A 41 -22.85 0.58 -9.95
N SER A 42 -22.57 1.69 -9.27
CA SER A 42 -23.11 2.99 -9.68
C SER A 42 -22.44 3.48 -10.97
N ASN A 43 -23.12 4.36 -11.72
CA ASN A 43 -22.53 4.98 -12.92
C ASN A 43 -21.23 5.73 -12.59
N LEU A 44 -21.19 6.43 -11.44
CA LEU A 44 -19.99 7.12 -11.00
C LEU A 44 -18.84 6.14 -10.72
N SER A 45 -19.12 5.00 -10.08
CA SER A 45 -18.11 3.96 -9.84
C SER A 45 -17.57 3.37 -11.15
N LEU A 46 -18.45 3.12 -12.14
CA LEU A 46 -18.04 2.62 -13.46
C LEU A 46 -17.19 3.63 -14.22
N GLU A 47 -17.54 4.92 -14.14
CA GLU A 47 -16.82 5.99 -14.81
C GLU A 47 -15.47 6.28 -14.16
N CYS A 48 -15.41 6.25 -12.83
CA CYS A 48 -14.24 6.73 -12.10
C CYS A 48 -13.34 5.63 -11.56
N GLY A 49 -13.87 4.44 -11.17
CA GLY A 49 -13.06 3.35 -10.63
C GLY A 49 -12.26 3.69 -9.36
N HIS A 50 -12.66 4.72 -8.64
CA HIS A 50 -11.88 5.32 -7.55
C HIS A 50 -12.20 4.72 -6.17
N ASP A 51 -13.29 3.98 -6.05
CA ASP A 51 -13.89 3.48 -4.82
C ASP A 51 -13.74 1.96 -4.67
N ILE A 52 -12.64 1.40 -5.17
CA ILE A 52 -12.32 -0.03 -5.07
C ILE A 52 -12.05 -0.42 -3.63
N THR A 53 -12.68 -1.50 -3.17
CA THR A 53 -12.40 -2.12 -1.88
C THR A 53 -11.23 -3.10 -1.96
N PHE A 54 -10.59 -3.38 -0.82
CA PHE A 54 -9.52 -4.38 -0.77
C PHE A 54 -10.02 -5.78 -1.17
N GLU A 55 -11.25 -6.15 -0.84
CA GLU A 55 -11.84 -7.43 -1.23
C GLU A 55 -11.98 -7.57 -2.75
N GLU A 56 -12.48 -6.52 -3.41
CA GLU A 56 -12.59 -6.49 -4.88
C GLU A 56 -11.21 -6.56 -5.54
N PHE A 57 -10.23 -5.86 -4.98
CA PHE A 57 -8.83 -5.97 -5.43
C PHE A 57 -8.29 -7.39 -5.29
N VAL A 58 -8.56 -8.09 -4.18
CA VAL A 58 -8.13 -9.49 -4.00
C VAL A 58 -8.81 -10.42 -5.01
N LYS A 59 -10.11 -10.25 -5.28
CA LYS A 59 -10.83 -11.02 -6.32
C LYS A 59 -10.18 -10.83 -7.69
N TYR A 60 -9.88 -9.58 -8.05
CA TYR A 60 -9.17 -9.23 -9.28
C TYR A 60 -7.75 -9.80 -9.33
N PHE A 61 -6.98 -9.70 -8.24
CA PHE A 61 -5.63 -10.24 -8.18
C PHE A 61 -5.63 -11.74 -8.48
N ILE A 62 -6.48 -12.52 -7.79
CA ILE A 62 -6.60 -13.97 -8.02
C ILE A 62 -7.03 -14.27 -9.46
N TYR A 63 -8.02 -13.53 -9.98
CA TYR A 63 -8.49 -13.70 -11.34
C TYR A 63 -7.38 -13.47 -12.37
N SER A 64 -6.69 -12.34 -12.27
CA SER A 64 -5.63 -11.94 -13.20
C SER A 64 -4.45 -12.91 -13.18
N GLN A 65 -4.08 -13.46 -12.01
CA GLN A 65 -3.02 -14.47 -11.92
C GLN A 65 -3.42 -15.80 -12.55
N ASN A 66 -4.70 -16.20 -12.43
CA ASN A 66 -5.17 -17.48 -12.96
C ASN A 66 -5.45 -17.46 -14.47
N THR A 67 -5.88 -16.32 -15.01
CA THR A 67 -6.35 -16.20 -16.40
C THR A 67 -5.34 -15.52 -17.32
N ASN A 68 -4.33 -14.86 -16.76
CA ASN A 68 -3.45 -13.93 -17.48
C ASN A 68 -4.15 -12.69 -18.07
N GLU A 69 -5.40 -12.42 -17.70
CA GLU A 69 -6.12 -11.25 -18.17
C GLU A 69 -5.90 -10.02 -17.26
N HIS A 70 -5.76 -8.85 -17.90
CA HIS A 70 -5.66 -7.55 -17.23
C HIS A 70 -4.57 -7.48 -16.13
N ARG A 71 -3.48 -8.24 -16.28
CA ARG A 71 -2.39 -8.26 -15.30
C ARG A 71 -1.67 -6.92 -15.22
N ASP A 72 -1.32 -6.52 -14.00
CA ASP A 72 -0.53 -5.32 -13.72
C ASP A 72 0.82 -5.70 -13.10
N ALA A 73 1.89 -5.15 -13.66
CA ALA A 73 3.28 -5.42 -13.23
C ALA A 73 3.58 -5.03 -11.77
N HIS A 74 2.74 -4.23 -11.11
CA HIS A 74 2.91 -3.85 -9.70
C HIS A 74 2.26 -4.83 -8.73
N PHE A 75 1.36 -5.69 -9.23
CA PHE A 75 0.66 -6.68 -8.41
C PHE A 75 1.17 -8.11 -8.64
N VAL A 76 1.89 -8.37 -9.73
CA VAL A 76 2.43 -9.70 -10.00
C VAL A 76 3.30 -10.24 -8.85
N PRO A 77 3.27 -11.56 -8.58
CA PRO A 77 4.15 -12.22 -7.63
C PRO A 77 5.63 -11.95 -7.87
N SER A 78 6.42 -11.94 -6.79
CA SER A 78 7.86 -11.66 -6.84
C SER A 78 8.61 -12.75 -7.61
N PHE A 79 8.20 -14.02 -7.50
CA PHE A 79 8.82 -15.13 -8.23
C PHE A 79 8.73 -14.91 -9.75
N GLU A 80 7.64 -14.31 -10.21
CA GLU A 80 7.43 -14.08 -11.65
C GLU A 80 8.09 -12.78 -12.11
N HIS A 81 8.00 -11.72 -11.30
CA HIS A 81 8.57 -10.43 -11.65
C HIS A 81 10.11 -10.45 -11.67
N CYS A 82 10.70 -11.11 -10.67
CA CYS A 82 12.16 -11.14 -10.50
C CYS A 82 12.79 -12.40 -11.09
N ARG A 83 12.01 -13.45 -11.39
CA ARG A 83 12.50 -14.70 -12.00
C ARG A 83 13.77 -15.26 -11.35
N PRO A 84 13.81 -15.47 -10.02
CA PRO A 84 15.01 -15.94 -9.31
C PRO A 84 15.47 -17.35 -9.72
N CYS A 85 14.63 -18.12 -10.43
CA CYS A 85 15.02 -19.41 -11.00
C CYS A 85 15.76 -19.29 -12.35
N GLU A 86 15.61 -18.15 -13.04
CA GLU A 86 16.26 -17.85 -14.32
C GLU A 86 17.46 -16.91 -14.15
N ILE A 87 17.46 -16.10 -13.09
CA ILE A 87 18.49 -15.10 -12.80
C ILE A 87 19.25 -15.50 -11.54
N GLU A 88 20.57 -15.64 -11.67
CA GLU A 88 21.47 -15.90 -10.55
C GLU A 88 21.69 -14.61 -9.76
N TYR A 89 20.89 -14.41 -8.71
CA TYR A 89 21.08 -13.30 -7.78
C TYR A 89 22.13 -13.64 -6.73
N ASP A 90 23.12 -12.75 -6.54
CA ASP A 90 24.09 -12.87 -5.45
C ASP A 90 23.42 -12.76 -4.06
N TYR A 91 22.34 -11.96 -3.98
CA TYR A 91 21.63 -11.66 -2.75
C TYR A 91 20.11 -11.71 -2.94
N ILE A 92 19.40 -12.33 -2.00
CA ILE A 92 17.94 -12.25 -1.86
C ILE A 92 17.62 -11.70 -0.46
N GLY A 93 17.35 -10.40 -0.39
CA GLY A 93 17.00 -9.70 0.84
C GLY A 93 15.49 -9.59 1.04
N LYS A 94 15.08 -9.17 2.24
CA LYS A 94 13.67 -8.98 2.63
C LYS A 94 13.38 -7.51 2.91
N MET A 95 12.23 -7.01 2.47
CA MET A 95 11.79 -5.63 2.73
C MET A 95 11.59 -5.38 4.22
N GLU A 96 11.33 -6.43 5.00
CA GLU A 96 11.19 -6.38 6.46
C GLU A 96 12.53 -6.07 7.15
N THR A 97 13.66 -6.52 6.57
CA THR A 97 15.03 -6.34 7.07
C THR A 97 15.88 -5.44 6.16
N PHE A 98 15.24 -4.68 5.25
CA PHE A 98 15.90 -3.94 4.17
C PHE A 98 17.13 -3.14 4.62
N LYS A 99 17.04 -2.43 5.75
CA LYS A 99 18.16 -1.63 6.28
C LYS A 99 19.37 -2.49 6.64
N ASP A 100 19.13 -3.58 7.36
CA ASP A 100 20.19 -4.45 7.87
C ASP A 100 20.80 -5.26 6.71
N ASP A 101 19.96 -5.77 5.81
CA ASP A 101 20.40 -6.47 4.59
C ASP A 101 21.25 -5.56 3.70
N THR A 102 20.84 -4.31 3.49
CA THR A 102 21.59 -3.35 2.66
C THR A 102 22.92 -2.98 3.31
N PHE A 103 22.96 -2.82 4.64
CA PHE A 103 24.20 -2.57 5.36
C PHE A 103 25.20 -3.72 5.21
N GLN A 104 24.74 -4.96 5.36
CA GLN A 104 25.55 -6.16 5.19
C GLN A 104 26.13 -6.25 3.76
N ILE A 105 25.30 -6.04 2.73
CA ILE A 105 25.74 -6.07 1.33
C ILE A 105 26.84 -5.02 1.08
N ILE A 106 26.68 -3.80 1.60
CA ILE A 106 27.68 -2.73 1.41
C ILE A 106 28.99 -3.04 2.11
N GLN A 107 28.93 -3.69 3.27
CA GLN A 107 30.10 -4.15 3.99
C GLN A 107 30.83 -5.24 3.19
N GLU A 108 30.11 -6.23 2.66
CA GLU A 108 30.70 -7.31 1.85
C GLU A 108 31.33 -6.81 0.55
N LEU A 109 30.73 -5.79 -0.07
CA LEU A 109 31.27 -5.15 -1.28
C LEU A 109 32.40 -4.14 -0.98
N ASN A 110 32.80 -3.94 0.28
CA ASN A 110 33.80 -2.94 0.69
C ASN A 110 33.47 -1.50 0.26
N LEU A 111 32.18 -1.15 0.19
CA LEU A 111 31.70 0.16 -0.29
C LEU A 111 31.43 1.18 0.83
N GLN A 112 31.88 0.88 2.06
CA GLN A 112 31.64 1.70 3.26
C GLN A 112 32.21 3.13 3.15
N ASN A 113 33.26 3.32 2.33
CA ASN A 113 33.86 4.64 2.09
C ASN A 113 33.10 5.46 1.03
N VAL A 114 32.24 4.82 0.24
CA VAL A 114 31.48 5.44 -0.86
C VAL A 114 30.06 5.77 -0.43
N VAL A 115 29.41 4.87 0.32
CA VAL A 115 28.02 5.01 0.75
C VAL A 115 27.96 5.27 2.25
N LYS A 116 27.45 6.45 2.64
CA LYS A 116 27.25 6.81 4.05
C LYS A 116 25.79 6.59 4.44
N PHE A 117 25.55 5.71 5.41
CA PHE A 117 24.23 5.54 6.02
C PHE A 117 24.03 6.60 7.11
N THR A 118 23.36 7.69 6.75
CA THR A 118 22.91 8.74 7.67
C THR A 118 21.53 8.37 8.23
N ASP A 119 20.54 9.26 8.11
CA ASP A 119 19.18 9.04 8.55
C ASP A 119 18.29 8.56 7.40
N PHE A 120 18.64 7.39 6.86
CA PHE A 120 17.96 6.76 5.73
C PHE A 120 16.43 6.71 5.90
N GLN A 121 15.96 6.45 7.14
CA GLN A 121 14.52 6.35 7.41
C GLN A 121 13.84 7.71 7.30
N ASN A 122 14.40 8.76 7.92
CA ASN A 122 13.82 10.09 7.84
C ASN A 122 13.87 10.65 6.42
N GLU A 123 14.98 10.47 5.71
CA GLU A 123 15.10 10.88 4.30
C GLU A 123 14.04 10.22 3.42
N THR A 124 13.85 8.90 3.57
CA THR A 124 12.81 8.15 2.85
C THR A 124 11.39 8.57 3.25
N ASP A 125 11.15 8.87 4.52
CA ASP A 125 9.85 9.31 5.01
C ASP A 125 9.50 10.72 4.49
N VAL A 126 10.47 11.64 4.47
CA VAL A 126 10.32 12.99 3.92
C VAL A 126 10.05 12.92 2.42
N ASP A 127 10.85 12.16 1.67
CA ASP A 127 10.66 11.96 0.23
C ASP A 127 9.25 11.41 -0.07
N ALA A 128 8.84 10.36 0.65
CA ALA A 128 7.50 9.80 0.55
C ALA A 128 6.37 10.79 0.83
N ILE A 129 6.56 11.72 1.78
CA ILE A 129 5.59 12.79 2.08
C ILE A 129 5.48 13.74 0.89
N ILE A 130 6.61 14.21 0.36
CA ILE A 130 6.65 15.18 -0.73
C ILE A 130 6.04 14.58 -2.00
N ASP A 131 6.49 13.38 -2.39
CA ASP A 131 6.01 12.64 -3.56
C ASP A 131 4.52 12.37 -3.50
N THR A 132 4.01 11.99 -2.32
CA THR A 132 2.58 11.73 -2.14
C THR A 132 1.76 12.97 -2.45
N VAL A 133 2.24 14.16 -2.09
CA VAL A 133 1.54 15.41 -2.44
C VAL A 133 1.70 15.71 -3.92
N ASP A 134 2.93 15.72 -4.44
CA ASP A 134 3.19 16.06 -5.85
C ASP A 134 2.43 15.18 -6.82
N TYR A 135 2.32 13.88 -6.51
CA TYR A 135 1.54 12.94 -7.31
C TYR A 135 0.05 13.33 -7.40
N VAL A 136 -0.59 13.65 -6.26
CA VAL A 136 -2.00 14.09 -6.25
C VAL A 136 -2.18 15.36 -7.06
N TYR A 137 -1.31 16.36 -6.89
CA TYR A 137 -1.43 17.63 -7.60
C TYR A 137 -1.13 17.51 -9.10
N SER A 138 -0.22 16.62 -9.50
CA SER A 138 0.07 16.32 -10.91
C SER A 138 -1.15 15.77 -11.67
N MET A 139 -2.05 15.10 -10.96
CA MET A 139 -3.27 14.49 -11.52
C MET A 139 -4.56 15.21 -11.07
N LYS A 140 -4.45 16.39 -10.44
CA LYS A 140 -5.56 17.09 -9.78
C LYS A 140 -6.81 17.17 -10.66
N ARG A 141 -6.66 17.64 -11.91
CA ARG A 141 -7.79 17.81 -12.84
C ARG A 141 -8.55 16.51 -13.14
N ALA A 142 -7.87 15.38 -13.16
CA ALA A 142 -8.50 14.08 -13.40
C ALA A 142 -9.17 13.55 -12.13
N ILE A 143 -8.52 13.73 -10.98
CA ILE A 143 -9.04 13.34 -9.67
C ILE A 143 -10.32 14.12 -9.32
N GLU A 144 -10.34 15.43 -9.58
CA GLU A 144 -11.47 16.32 -9.25
C GLU A 144 -12.76 16.03 -10.04
N LYS A 145 -12.68 15.22 -11.10
CA LYS A 145 -13.87 14.69 -11.78
C LYS A 145 -14.61 13.65 -10.95
N CYS A 146 -13.88 12.96 -10.07
CA CYS A 146 -14.36 11.80 -9.33
C CYS A 146 -14.53 12.08 -7.83
N MET A 147 -13.78 13.03 -7.27
CA MET A 147 -13.93 13.45 -5.88
C MET A 147 -13.37 14.84 -5.59
N PRO A 148 -13.85 15.53 -4.53
CA PRO A 148 -13.28 16.80 -4.10
C PRO A 148 -11.79 16.69 -3.74
N LEU A 149 -11.01 17.75 -4.00
CA LEU A 149 -9.58 17.77 -3.67
C LEU A 149 -9.29 17.45 -2.19
N PRO A 150 -10.03 17.98 -1.19
CA PRO A 150 -9.79 17.62 0.20
C PRO A 150 -9.98 16.13 0.50
N MET A 151 -10.92 15.45 -0.16
CA MET A 151 -11.07 14.00 -0.03
C MET A 151 -9.88 13.25 -0.64
N ALA A 152 -9.37 13.71 -1.79
CA ALA A 152 -8.16 13.13 -2.37
C ALA A 152 -6.96 13.27 -1.43
N LEU A 153 -6.73 14.48 -0.89
CA LEU A 153 -5.65 14.73 0.06
C LEU A 153 -5.85 13.93 1.37
N PHE A 154 -7.08 13.71 1.79
CA PHE A 154 -7.38 12.83 2.92
C PHE A 154 -6.97 11.38 2.64
N ARG A 155 -7.28 10.83 1.47
CA ARG A 155 -6.85 9.46 1.09
C ARG A 155 -5.33 9.35 1.00
N SER A 156 -4.64 10.38 0.50
CA SER A 156 -3.18 10.42 0.50
C SER A 156 -2.58 10.55 1.91
N PHE A 157 -3.24 11.31 2.81
CA PHE A 157 -2.90 11.37 4.24
C PHE A 157 -3.06 10.00 4.91
N ARG A 158 -4.15 9.29 4.62
CA ARG A 158 -4.41 7.93 5.11
C ARG A 158 -3.37 6.94 4.62
N LYS A 159 -2.94 7.02 3.36
CA LYS A 159 -1.79 6.24 2.84
C LYS A 159 -0.54 6.43 3.70
N LEU A 160 -0.21 7.66 4.09
CA LEU A 160 0.95 7.93 4.96
C LEU A 160 0.77 7.35 6.37
N GLN A 161 -0.45 7.34 6.91
CA GLN A 161 -0.76 6.66 8.18
C GLN A 161 -0.64 5.14 8.06
N ILE A 162 -1.17 4.54 6.99
CA ILE A 162 -1.04 3.10 6.66
C ILE A 162 0.44 2.72 6.57
N ARG A 163 1.27 3.55 5.92
CA ARG A 163 2.73 3.35 5.83
C ARG A 163 3.45 3.57 7.15
N GLY A 164 2.78 3.96 8.24
CA GLY A 164 3.44 4.26 9.52
C GLY A 164 4.35 5.48 9.47
N ILE A 165 4.20 6.37 8.48
CA ILE A 165 4.94 7.62 8.38
C ILE A 165 4.28 8.66 9.29
N LEU A 166 2.95 8.71 9.29
CA LEU A 166 2.17 9.57 10.16
C LEU A 166 1.51 8.77 11.28
N SER A 167 1.40 9.37 12.46
CA SER A 167 0.64 8.80 13.56
C SER A 167 -0.84 8.76 13.21
N LYS A 168 -1.51 7.66 13.56
CA LYS A 168 -2.96 7.51 13.41
C LYS A 168 -3.75 8.51 14.26
N ASN A 169 -3.14 9.06 15.32
CA ASN A 169 -3.78 10.03 16.21
C ASN A 169 -3.80 11.46 15.65
N ILE A 170 -3.06 11.74 14.58
CA ILE A 170 -3.09 13.04 13.91
C ILE A 170 -4.34 13.10 13.04
N LYS A 171 -5.11 14.16 13.21
CA LYS A 171 -6.33 14.41 12.45
C LYS A 171 -6.01 15.16 11.16
N PHE A 172 -6.73 14.80 10.10
CA PHE A 172 -6.72 15.57 8.87
C PHE A 172 -7.39 16.94 9.10
N PRO A 173 -6.81 18.05 8.63
CA PRO A 173 -7.21 19.38 9.10
C PRO A 173 -8.30 20.05 8.23
N TYR A 174 -8.70 19.42 7.12
CA TYR A 174 -9.68 19.99 6.18
C TYR A 174 -10.98 19.19 6.15
N ASP A 175 -12.07 19.86 5.79
CA ASP A 175 -13.38 19.25 5.56
C ASP A 175 -13.36 18.50 4.21
N THR A 176 -13.54 17.18 4.24
CA THR A 176 -13.45 16.32 3.04
C THR A 176 -14.67 16.45 2.12
N SER A 177 -15.78 17.01 2.61
CA SER A 177 -17.03 17.13 1.85
C SER A 177 -17.09 18.36 0.96
N LYS A 178 -16.24 19.36 1.21
CA LYS A 178 -16.27 20.66 0.52
C LYS A 178 -15.16 20.74 -0.51
N GLN A 179 -15.46 21.33 -1.65
CA GLN A 179 -14.43 21.74 -2.59
C GLN A 179 -13.69 22.95 -2.03
N MET A 180 -12.36 22.86 -1.95
CA MET A 180 -11.50 23.89 -1.40
C MET A 180 -10.16 23.91 -2.15
N GLU A 181 -9.63 25.11 -2.38
CA GLU A 181 -8.26 25.25 -2.86
C GLU A 181 -7.30 25.14 -1.69
N ILE A 182 -6.35 24.23 -1.80
CA ILE A 182 -5.29 24.01 -0.82
C ILE A 182 -3.97 24.16 -1.60
N PRO A 183 -3.08 25.08 -1.21
CA PRO A 183 -1.78 25.19 -1.86
C PRO A 183 -0.91 23.95 -1.56
N PRO A 184 -0.23 23.35 -2.56
CA PRO A 184 0.58 22.14 -2.35
C PRO A 184 1.70 22.37 -1.33
N LEU A 185 2.33 23.53 -1.35
CA LEU A 185 3.40 23.88 -0.40
C LEU A 185 2.89 24.00 1.05
N GLU A 186 1.69 24.54 1.24
CA GLU A 186 1.05 24.60 2.56
C GLU A 186 0.78 23.18 3.08
N TYR A 187 0.22 22.32 2.21
CA TYR A 187 -0.09 20.96 2.58
C TYR A 187 1.16 20.12 2.89
N LYS A 188 2.23 20.25 2.09
CA LYS A 188 3.53 19.62 2.38
C LYS A 188 4.07 20.05 3.75
N ARG A 189 4.04 21.36 4.07
CA ARG A 189 4.47 21.88 5.38
C ARG A 189 3.63 21.32 6.52
N PHE A 190 2.32 21.17 6.32
CA PHE A 190 1.45 20.52 7.30
C PHE A 190 1.89 19.07 7.54
N LEU A 191 2.10 18.29 6.48
CA LEU A 191 2.49 16.88 6.60
C LEU A 191 3.87 16.69 7.26
N LEU A 192 4.85 17.55 6.94
CA LEU A 192 6.16 17.52 7.58
C LEU A 192 6.06 17.80 9.09
N LYS A 193 5.30 18.84 9.48
CA LYS A 193 5.03 19.13 10.90
C LYS A 193 4.25 18.01 11.58
N ALA A 194 3.33 17.36 10.86
CA ALA A 194 2.63 16.19 11.38
C ALA A 194 3.58 15.02 11.60
N HIS A 195 4.51 14.77 10.68
CA HIS A 195 5.52 13.73 10.80
C HIS A 195 6.43 13.94 12.02
N GLU A 196 6.92 15.16 12.24
CA GLU A 196 7.69 15.53 13.45
C GLU A 196 6.92 15.22 14.74
N LYS A 197 5.60 15.47 14.75
CA LYS A 197 4.71 15.19 15.88
C LYS A 197 4.25 13.73 15.98
N SER A 198 4.65 12.88 15.05
CA SER A 198 4.17 11.51 14.98
C SER A 198 4.93 10.53 15.89
N GLY A 199 5.91 11.01 16.68
CA GLY A 199 6.55 10.26 17.77
C GLY A 199 7.55 9.21 17.31
N ASP A 200 7.62 8.08 18.03
CA ASP A 200 8.55 6.97 17.72
C ASP A 200 8.08 6.16 16.51
N ALA A 201 8.97 5.96 15.52
CA ALA A 201 8.74 5.13 14.35
C ALA A 201 8.36 3.68 14.69
N LYS A 202 8.93 3.10 15.76
CA LYS A 202 8.59 1.74 16.22
C LYS A 202 7.13 1.65 16.64
N VAL A 203 6.59 2.69 17.26
CA VAL A 203 5.17 2.75 17.63
C VAL A 203 4.31 2.88 16.38
N ARG A 204 4.71 3.72 15.42
CA ARG A 204 3.96 3.90 14.17
C ARG A 204 3.98 2.68 13.26
N LYS A 205 4.98 1.80 13.35
CA LYS A 205 4.98 0.51 12.64
C LYS A 205 3.73 -0.31 12.96
N LYS A 206 3.12 -0.15 14.14
CA LYS A 206 1.84 -0.78 14.49
C LYS A 206 0.69 -0.35 13.58
N ASN A 207 0.73 0.86 13.00
CA ASN A 207 -0.29 1.28 12.03
C ASN A 207 -0.32 0.37 10.80
N ARG A 208 0.86 -0.11 10.34
CA ARG A 208 0.94 -1.02 9.19
C ARG A 208 0.24 -2.34 9.50
N GLU A 209 0.48 -2.86 10.71
CA GLU A 209 -0.14 -4.08 11.20
C GLU A 209 -1.66 -3.91 11.36
N GLU A 210 -2.12 -2.83 11.99
CA GLU A 210 -3.55 -2.57 12.15
C GLU A 210 -4.27 -2.38 10.80
N ALA A 211 -3.67 -1.65 9.86
CA ALA A 211 -4.21 -1.50 8.52
C ALA A 211 -4.25 -2.84 7.78
N PHE A 212 -3.20 -3.65 7.89
CA PHE A 212 -3.18 -5.00 7.35
C PHE A 212 -4.34 -5.85 7.91
N LEU A 213 -4.54 -5.83 9.23
CA LEU A 213 -5.62 -6.57 9.87
C LEU A 213 -7.01 -6.05 9.45
N GLU A 214 -7.20 -4.73 9.36
CA GLU A 214 -8.45 -4.14 8.85
C GLU A 214 -8.75 -4.61 7.43
N ALA A 215 -7.74 -4.62 6.55
CA ALA A 215 -7.89 -5.03 5.16
C ALA A 215 -8.33 -6.51 5.06
N TYR A 216 -7.64 -7.41 5.77
CA TYR A 216 -7.94 -8.84 5.74
C TYR A 216 -9.19 -9.24 6.54
N SER A 217 -9.63 -8.43 7.51
CA SER A 217 -10.85 -8.70 8.28
C SER A 217 -12.13 -8.76 7.43
N LYS A 218 -12.10 -8.17 6.22
CA LYS A 218 -13.22 -8.15 5.28
C LYS A 218 -13.17 -9.29 4.26
N ILE A 219 -12.13 -10.12 4.28
CA ILE A 219 -11.95 -11.20 3.30
C ILE A 219 -12.63 -12.47 3.82
N SER A 220 -13.57 -13.02 3.04
CA SER A 220 -14.22 -14.30 3.41
C SER A 220 -13.22 -15.46 3.48
N PRO A 221 -13.45 -16.49 4.33
CA PRO A 221 -12.56 -17.65 4.42
C PRO A 221 -12.33 -18.35 3.07
N THR A 222 -13.38 -18.44 2.25
CA THR A 222 -13.29 -19.01 0.89
C THR A 222 -12.36 -18.20 0.00
N LEU A 223 -12.45 -16.86 0.03
CA LEU A 223 -11.58 -15.99 -0.75
C LEU A 223 -10.14 -16.02 -0.23
N LEU A 224 -9.95 -16.06 1.09
CA LEU A 224 -8.64 -16.15 1.73
C LEU A 224 -7.92 -17.45 1.36
N ASN A 225 -8.62 -18.59 1.36
CA ASN A 225 -8.04 -19.87 0.95
C ASN A 225 -7.63 -19.89 -0.53
N ARG A 226 -8.42 -19.23 -1.41
CA ARG A 226 -8.03 -19.05 -2.81
C ARG A 226 -6.79 -18.17 -2.93
N LEU A 227 -6.74 -17.06 -2.18
CA LEU A 227 -5.59 -16.16 -2.17
C LEU A 227 -4.31 -16.87 -1.70
N LYS A 228 -4.39 -17.63 -0.61
CA LYS A 228 -3.29 -18.47 -0.10
C LYS A 228 -2.71 -19.35 -1.20
N LYS A 229 -3.56 -20.03 -1.97
CA LYS A 229 -3.10 -20.88 -3.10
C LYS A 229 -2.40 -20.06 -4.19
N THR A 230 -2.92 -18.88 -4.53
CA THR A 230 -2.31 -17.99 -5.53
C THR A 230 -0.95 -17.47 -5.09
N LEU A 231 -0.72 -17.26 -3.78
CA LEU A 231 0.55 -16.75 -3.23
C LEU A 231 1.53 -17.86 -2.81
N LEU A 232 1.17 -19.13 -2.98
CA LEU A 232 1.94 -20.27 -2.45
C LEU A 232 3.39 -20.28 -2.95
N ILE A 233 3.60 -20.01 -4.24
CA ILE A 233 4.95 -20.03 -4.84
C ILE A 233 5.84 -18.98 -4.16
N ASP A 234 5.38 -17.73 -4.05
CA ASP A 234 6.14 -16.67 -3.37
C ASP A 234 6.44 -17.05 -1.90
N THR A 235 5.44 -17.57 -1.18
CA THR A 235 5.63 -17.88 0.25
C THR A 235 6.65 -19.00 0.46
N VAL A 236 6.56 -20.09 -0.30
CA VAL A 236 7.51 -21.21 -0.21
C VAL A 236 8.91 -20.80 -0.68
N LEU A 237 8.99 -20.15 -1.85
CA LEU A 237 10.27 -19.83 -2.48
C LEU A 237 11.11 -18.86 -1.64
N PHE A 238 10.46 -17.91 -0.94
CA PHE A 238 11.15 -16.88 -0.16
C PHE A 238 11.07 -17.10 1.36
N GLY A 239 10.65 -18.29 1.80
CA GLY A 239 10.61 -18.68 3.21
C GLY A 239 9.72 -17.75 4.05
N TYR A 240 8.50 -17.50 3.58
CA TYR A 240 7.42 -16.87 4.34
C TYR A 240 6.40 -17.93 4.80
N GLU A 241 5.63 -17.60 5.83
CA GLU A 241 4.50 -18.44 6.25
C GLU A 241 3.46 -18.50 5.13
N GLU A 242 2.89 -19.69 4.84
CA GLU A 242 1.83 -19.83 3.81
C GLU A 242 0.61 -18.94 4.09
N LEU A 243 0.33 -18.73 5.37
CA LEU A 243 -0.65 -17.78 5.87
C LEU A 243 -0.04 -17.10 7.10
N PRO A 244 0.13 -15.77 7.11
CA PRO A 244 0.71 -15.07 8.26
C PRO A 244 -0.07 -15.33 9.55
N LYS A 245 0.64 -15.59 10.66
CA LYS A 245 0.01 -15.81 11.99
C LYS A 245 -0.97 -14.71 12.41
N LYS A 246 -0.65 -13.46 12.09
CA LYS A 246 -1.53 -12.31 12.34
C LYS A 246 -2.90 -12.42 11.63
N ILE A 247 -3.00 -13.18 10.54
CA ILE A 247 -4.28 -13.54 9.90
C ILE A 247 -4.96 -14.70 10.63
N THR A 248 -4.23 -15.77 10.99
CA THR A 248 -4.84 -16.89 11.74
C THR A 248 -5.38 -16.46 13.11
N ASP A 249 -4.76 -15.46 13.72
CA ASP A 249 -5.19 -14.91 15.00
C ASP A 249 -6.43 -14.00 14.87
N LEU A 250 -6.72 -13.46 13.67
CA LEU A 250 -7.97 -12.73 13.38
C LEU A 250 -9.20 -13.62 13.52
N GLU A 251 -9.11 -14.89 13.10
CA GLU A 251 -10.24 -15.83 13.19
C GLU A 251 -10.62 -16.13 14.66
N ASN A 252 -9.68 -15.92 15.59
CA ASN A 252 -9.81 -16.25 17.00
C ASN A 252 -10.01 -15.02 17.91
N LYS A 253 -9.85 -13.79 17.40
CA LYS A 253 -9.99 -12.53 18.14
C LYS A 253 -10.43 -11.42 17.20
N THR A 254 -11.31 -10.51 17.64
CA THR A 254 -11.55 -9.22 16.96
C THR A 254 -10.39 -8.26 17.34
N PRO A 255 -9.32 -8.06 16.55
CA PRO A 255 -8.07 -7.53 17.08
C PRO A 255 -7.72 -6.15 16.50
N TYR A 256 -8.60 -5.53 15.71
CA TYR A 256 -8.36 -4.21 15.14
C TYR A 256 -9.29 -3.18 15.80
N ASN A 257 -8.76 -2.00 16.09
CA ASN A 257 -9.46 -0.95 16.81
C ASN A 257 -10.60 -0.37 15.96
N GLU A 258 -11.86 -0.66 16.31
CA GLU A 258 -13.03 -0.17 15.55
C GLU A 258 -13.16 1.37 15.52
N ASN A 259 -12.54 2.07 16.47
CA ASN A 259 -12.62 3.52 16.59
C ASN A 259 -11.78 4.26 15.53
N PHE A 260 -10.93 3.56 14.77
CA PHE A 260 -10.12 4.15 13.71
C PHE A 260 -10.13 3.26 12.47
N ARG A 261 -10.45 3.86 11.32
CA ARG A 261 -10.47 3.17 10.03
C ARG A 261 -9.39 3.73 9.12
N PHE A 262 -8.54 2.86 8.59
CA PHE A 262 -7.49 3.19 7.65
C PHE A 262 -8.02 3.35 6.23
N PHE A 263 -9.02 2.55 5.83
CA PHE A 263 -9.56 2.53 4.46
C PHE A 263 -10.94 3.17 4.35
N THR A 264 -11.10 4.37 4.94
CA THR A 264 -12.29 5.20 4.70
C THR A 264 -12.24 5.79 3.30
N MET A 265 -13.35 5.67 2.57
CA MET A 265 -13.56 6.24 1.23
C MET A 265 -14.52 7.42 1.29
#